data_AF-A0A925ME91-F1
#
_entry.id   AF-A0A925ME91-F1
#
_cell.length_a   1.000
_cell.length_b   1.000
_cell.length_c   1.000
_cell.angle_alpha   90.00
_cell.angle_beta   90.00
_cell.angle_gamma   90.00
#
_symmetry.space_group_name_H-M   'P 1'
#
loop_
_entity.id
_entity.type
_entity.pdbx_description
1 polymer ?
#
loop_
_entity_poly.entity_id
_entity_poly.type
_entity_poly.pdbx_seq_one_letter_code
_entity_poly.pdbx_strand_id
1 'polypeptide(L)'
;MKLDKTTSLFFATKIDSKLREGLALSKPGDKKYFDGSSEDFLRVMEIGDEKDKERWIGKIIKPGPAVTEVDDIQRNVLSILRRIAPNARIPASAVKIFVLQGAHASSAVIDDEAEGDEVDGSGAYIVGL
;
A
#
# COMPACT_ATOMS: atom_id res chain seq x y z
N MET A 1 18.34 11.01 -15.97
CA MET A 1 18.44 9.68 -15.32
C MET A 1 17.89 8.66 -16.30
N LYS A 2 18.61 7.56 -16.61
CA LYS A 2 18.06 6.45 -17.41
C LYS A 2 17.61 5.36 -16.45
N LEU A 3 16.30 5.12 -16.38
CA LEU A 3 15.72 4.06 -15.55
C LEU A 3 15.83 2.74 -16.33
N ASP A 4 16.22 1.68 -15.63
CA ASP A 4 16.24 0.32 -16.16
C ASP A 4 14.82 -0.10 -16.57
N LYS A 5 14.67 -0.63 -17.79
CA LYS A 5 13.37 -0.95 -18.40
C LYS A 5 12.83 -2.31 -17.97
N THR A 6 13.61 -3.11 -17.23
CA THR A 6 13.21 -4.47 -16.85
C THR A 6 12.69 -4.58 -15.43
N THR A 7 12.79 -3.52 -14.62
CA THR A 7 12.45 -3.58 -13.20
C THR A 7 11.33 -2.61 -12.84
N SER A 8 10.41 -3.06 -11.98
CA SER A 8 9.37 -2.22 -11.40
C SER A 8 9.98 -1.25 -10.39
N LEU A 9 9.49 -0.02 -10.38
CA LEU A 9 9.92 1.01 -9.43
C LEU A 9 8.79 1.40 -8.52
N PHE A 10 9.10 1.77 -7.29
CA PHE A 10 8.14 2.25 -6.31
C PHE A 10 8.50 3.68 -5.88
N PHE A 11 7.68 4.64 -6.30
CA PHE A 11 7.83 6.05 -5.96
C PHE A 11 7.00 6.33 -4.71
N ALA A 12 7.65 6.52 -3.58
CA ALA A 12 6.98 6.48 -2.30
C ALA A 12 7.53 7.47 -1.28
N THR A 13 6.71 7.82 -0.30
CA THR A 13 7.11 8.59 0.86
C THR A 13 6.85 7.81 2.13
N LYS A 14 7.69 8.04 3.15
CA LYS A 14 7.58 7.34 4.43
C LYS A 14 6.30 7.78 5.14
N ILE A 15 5.59 6.83 5.73
CA ILE A 15 4.41 7.13 6.54
C ILE A 15 4.88 7.59 7.92
N ASP A 16 4.89 8.90 8.12
CA ASP A 16 5.09 9.52 9.43
C ASP A 16 3.77 9.63 10.23
N SER A 17 3.83 10.22 11.43
CA SER A 17 2.65 10.38 12.27
C SER A 17 1.54 11.22 11.62
N LYS A 18 1.88 12.29 10.89
CA LYS A 18 0.89 13.19 10.27
C LYS A 18 0.24 12.54 9.06
N LEU A 19 1.02 11.83 8.24
CA LEU A 19 0.51 11.09 7.11
C LEU A 19 -0.36 9.93 7.58
N ARG A 20 0.06 9.21 8.62
CA ARG A 20 -0.76 8.15 9.23
C ARG A 20 -2.12 8.67 9.70
N GLU A 21 -2.14 9.78 10.43
CA GLU A 21 -3.37 10.43 10.88
C GLU A 21 -4.24 10.88 9.69
N GLY A 22 -3.63 11.51 8.68
CA GLY A 22 -4.32 11.91 7.46
C GLY A 22 -4.98 10.74 6.71
N LEU A 23 -4.29 9.60 6.60
CA LEU A 23 -4.83 8.39 5.98
C LEU A 23 -5.95 7.74 6.81
N ALA A 24 -5.86 7.81 8.15
CA ALA A 24 -6.93 7.34 9.03
C ALA A 24 -8.21 8.17 8.86
N LEU A 25 -8.06 9.50 8.74
CA LEU A 25 -9.15 10.46 8.56
C LEU A 25 -9.58 10.66 7.09
N SER A 26 -9.00 9.92 6.14
CA SER A 26 -9.38 10.01 4.72
C SER A 26 -10.86 9.69 4.54
N LYS A 27 -11.55 10.41 3.66
CA LYS A 27 -12.96 10.15 3.34
C LYS A 27 -13.15 8.70 2.84
N PRO A 28 -14.28 8.03 3.16
CA PRO A 28 -14.53 6.66 2.68
C PRO A 28 -14.36 6.50 1.16
N GLY A 29 -14.88 7.44 0.37
CA GLY A 29 -14.75 7.42 -1.10
C GLY A 29 -13.33 7.64 -1.64
N ASP A 30 -12.39 8.05 -0.80
CA ASP A 30 -10.99 8.26 -1.16
C ASP A 30 -10.08 7.06 -0.83
N LYS A 31 -10.58 6.02 -0.11
CA LYS A 31 -9.80 4.81 0.23
C LYS A 31 -9.23 4.09 -1.00
N LYS A 32 -10.01 4.05 -2.09
CA LYS A 32 -9.61 3.48 -3.40
C LYS A 32 -8.32 4.07 -3.99
N TYR A 33 -7.89 5.24 -3.54
CA TYR A 33 -6.67 5.88 -4.01
C TYR A 33 -5.40 5.38 -3.32
N PHE A 34 -5.52 4.54 -2.27
CA PHE A 34 -4.36 4.05 -1.53
C PHE A 34 -4.50 2.66 -0.91
N ASP A 35 -5.64 2.00 -1.07
CA ASP A 35 -5.90 0.64 -0.56
C ASP A 35 -5.21 -0.47 -1.39
N GLY A 36 -4.55 -0.11 -2.49
CA GLY A 36 -3.85 -1.06 -3.36
C GLY A 36 -4.75 -1.85 -4.31
N SER A 37 -6.07 -1.59 -4.33
CA SER A 37 -7.03 -2.24 -5.23
C SER A 37 -6.79 -1.93 -6.71
N SER A 38 -6.15 -0.80 -7.01
CA SER A 38 -5.77 -0.39 -8.36
C SER A 38 -4.27 -0.12 -8.48
N GLU A 39 -3.70 -0.48 -9.63
CA GLU A 39 -2.31 -0.17 -9.99
C GLU A 39 -2.13 1.29 -10.42
N ASP A 40 -3.23 1.99 -10.74
CA ASP A 40 -3.19 3.41 -11.11
C ASP A 40 -2.97 4.33 -9.91
N PHE A 41 -3.20 3.83 -8.71
CA PHE A 41 -3.20 4.59 -7.47
C PHE A 41 -2.11 4.13 -6.49
N LEU A 42 -2.12 4.72 -5.30
CA LEU A 42 -1.11 4.44 -4.30
C LEU A 42 -1.39 3.10 -3.62
N ARG A 43 -0.37 2.59 -2.94
CA ARG A 43 -0.47 1.49 -2.00
C ARG A 43 0.52 1.66 -0.87
N VAL A 44 0.23 1.02 0.24
CA VAL A 44 1.16 0.92 1.37
C VAL A 44 2.02 -0.33 1.21
N MET A 45 3.32 -0.19 1.44
CA MET A 45 4.29 -1.28 1.47
C MET A 45 5.17 -1.15 2.71
N GLU A 46 5.58 -2.28 3.26
CA GLU A 46 6.63 -2.34 4.27
C GLU A 46 7.97 -2.57 3.58
N ILE A 47 8.96 -1.73 3.90
CA ILE A 47 10.30 -1.76 3.31
C ILE A 47 11.31 -1.73 4.46
N GLY A 48 12.29 -2.63 4.39
CA GLY A 48 13.31 -2.81 5.42
C GLY A 48 13.37 -4.26 5.88
N ASP A 49 14.36 -4.56 6.71
CA ASP A 49 14.53 -5.88 7.31
C ASP A 49 13.50 -6.10 8.41
N GLU A 50 13.34 -7.35 8.86
CA GLU A 50 12.30 -7.76 9.84
C GLU A 50 12.32 -6.94 11.14
N LYS A 51 13.48 -6.44 11.55
CA LYS A 51 13.67 -5.66 12.78
C LYS A 51 13.43 -4.15 12.60
N ASP A 52 13.50 -3.65 11.36
CA ASP A 52 13.47 -2.22 11.04
C ASP A 52 12.53 -1.96 9.84
N LYS A 53 11.34 -2.57 9.86
CA LYS A 53 10.33 -2.36 8.82
C LYS A 53 9.75 -0.96 8.90
N GLU A 54 9.92 -0.20 7.83
CA GLU A 54 9.28 1.09 7.68
C GLU A 54 8.07 0.98 6.75
N ARG A 55 6.99 1.70 7.08
CA ARG A 55 5.82 1.80 6.19
C ARG A 55 5.98 2.95 5.21
N TRP A 56 5.74 2.65 3.95
CA TRP A 56 5.84 3.59 2.83
C TRP A 56 4.54 3.58 2.04
N ILE A 57 4.11 4.74 1.55
CA ILE A 57 2.97 4.87 0.64
C ILE A 57 3.44 5.46 -0.69
N GLY A 58 3.06 4.82 -1.79
CA GLY A 58 3.56 5.19 -3.09
C GLY A 58 2.91 4.48 -4.27
N LYS A 59 3.42 4.76 -5.46
CA LYS A 59 2.93 4.17 -6.72
C LYS A 59 3.97 3.23 -7.32
N ILE A 60 3.51 2.06 -7.78
CA ILE A 60 4.33 1.13 -8.55
C ILE A 60 4.29 1.52 -10.03
N ILE A 61 5.46 1.63 -10.64
CA ILE A 61 5.65 1.87 -12.07
C ILE A 61 6.20 0.58 -12.67
N LYS A 62 5.39 -0.06 -13.52
CA LYS A 62 5.76 -1.31 -14.19
C LYS A 62 6.91 -1.09 -15.18
N PRO A 63 7.77 -2.10 -15.40
CA PRO A 63 8.76 -2.08 -16.45
C PRO A 63 8.09 -1.91 -17.82
N GLY A 64 8.67 -1.10 -18.70
CA GLY A 64 8.10 -0.89 -20.03
C GLY A 64 8.71 0.26 -20.84
N PRO A 65 8.17 0.50 -22.05
CA PRO A 65 8.78 1.43 -23.02
C PRO A 65 8.63 2.91 -22.67
N ALA A 66 7.62 3.27 -21.87
CA ALA A 66 7.29 4.65 -21.52
C ALA A 66 7.31 4.83 -19.99
N VAL A 67 8.51 4.90 -19.43
CA VAL A 67 8.66 5.52 -18.11
C VAL A 67 8.49 7.02 -18.35
N THR A 68 7.33 7.56 -17.98
CA THR A 68 7.09 9.02 -17.92
C THR A 68 8.18 9.70 -17.09
N GLU A 69 8.44 10.98 -17.30
CA GLU A 69 9.51 11.68 -16.58
C GLU A 69 9.32 11.54 -15.06
N VAL A 70 10.42 11.36 -14.31
CA VAL A 70 10.43 11.19 -12.85
C VAL A 70 9.57 12.26 -12.16
N ASP A 71 9.65 13.50 -12.65
CA ASP A 71 8.91 14.64 -12.12
C ASP A 71 7.40 14.52 -12.32
N ASP A 72 6.94 13.89 -13.40
CA ASP A 72 5.51 13.63 -13.65
C ASP A 72 4.97 12.59 -12.66
N ILE A 73 5.72 11.50 -12.46
CA ILE A 73 5.34 10.44 -11.51
C ILE A 73 5.29 11.02 -10.10
N GLN A 74 6.30 11.79 -9.72
CA GLN A 74 6.37 12.46 -8.43
C GLN A 74 5.21 13.44 -8.24
N ARG A 75 4.89 14.26 -9.26
CA ARG A 75 3.70 15.14 -9.23
C ARG A 75 2.40 14.35 -9.08
N ASN A 76 2.27 13.21 -9.76
CA ASN A 76 1.12 12.32 -9.64
C ASN A 76 0.97 11.79 -8.21
N VAL A 77 2.04 11.23 -7.63
CA VAL A 77 2.05 10.74 -6.25
C VAL A 77 1.66 11.83 -5.26
N LEU A 78 2.29 13.01 -5.35
CA LEU A 78 1.97 14.13 -4.46
C LEU A 78 0.55 14.66 -4.66
N SER A 79 0.01 14.64 -5.89
CA SER A 79 -1.37 15.07 -6.15
C SER A 79 -2.38 14.18 -5.44
N ILE A 80 -2.16 12.86 -5.44
CA ILE A 80 -3.02 11.91 -4.73
C ILE A 80 -2.87 12.08 -3.22
N LEU A 81 -1.64 12.21 -2.71
CA LEU A 81 -1.39 12.43 -1.28
C LEU A 81 -2.06 13.70 -0.76
N ARG A 82 -2.03 14.81 -1.52
CA ARG A 82 -2.74 16.04 -1.15
C ARG A 82 -4.26 15.86 -1.10
N ARG A 83 -4.81 14.96 -1.91
CA ARG A 83 -6.24 14.63 -1.88
C ARG A 83 -6.61 13.82 -0.64
N ILE A 84 -5.85 12.75 -0.34
CA ILE A 84 -6.23 11.77 0.69
C ILE A 84 -5.74 12.14 2.09
N ALA A 85 -4.67 12.94 2.19
CA ALA A 85 -4.04 13.36 3.45
C ALA A 85 -3.58 14.84 3.36
N PRO A 86 -4.50 15.81 3.16
CA PRO A 86 -4.15 17.22 2.92
C PRO A 86 -3.33 17.87 4.05
N ASN A 87 -3.46 17.36 5.28
CA ASN A 87 -2.79 17.91 6.46
C ASN A 87 -1.31 17.49 6.59
N ALA A 88 -0.87 16.43 5.89
CA ALA A 88 0.48 15.89 6.04
C ALA A 88 1.58 16.77 5.39
N ARG A 89 1.23 17.66 4.46
CA ARG A 89 2.14 18.58 3.73
C ARG A 89 3.49 17.93 3.35
N ILE A 90 3.48 17.11 2.30
CA ILE A 90 4.63 16.31 1.88
C ILE A 90 5.42 17.07 0.81
N PRO A 91 6.71 17.40 1.03
CA PRO A 91 7.53 18.04 0.01
C PRO A 91 7.94 17.02 -1.06
N ALA A 92 8.27 17.52 -2.25
CA ALA A 92 8.73 16.69 -3.35
C ALA A 92 9.97 15.86 -2.95
N SER A 93 10.93 16.46 -2.25
CA SER A 93 12.14 15.80 -1.75
C SER A 93 11.91 14.61 -0.80
N ALA A 94 10.70 14.45 -0.24
CA ALA A 94 10.34 13.31 0.60
C ALA A 94 9.94 12.06 -0.20
N VAL A 95 9.83 12.16 -1.52
CA VAL A 95 9.57 11.02 -2.41
C VAL A 95 10.89 10.33 -2.72
N LYS A 96 11.00 9.06 -2.35
CA LYS A 96 12.10 8.16 -2.68
C LYS A 96 11.68 7.17 -3.76
N ILE A 97 12.66 6.66 -4.51
CA ILE A 97 12.46 5.66 -5.55
C ILE A 97 13.11 4.36 -5.07
N PHE A 98 12.31 3.31 -4.95
CA PHE A 98 12.78 1.96 -4.64
C PHE A 98 12.74 1.09 -5.89
N VAL A 99 13.69 0.18 -5.99
CA VAL A 99 13.71 -0.87 -7.00
C VAL A 99 13.01 -2.09 -6.41
N LEU A 100 11.97 -2.59 -7.07
CA LEU A 100 11.27 -3.80 -6.62
C LEU A 100 11.88 -5.03 -7.28
N GLN A 101 12.57 -5.86 -6.49
CA GLN A 101 13.12 -7.15 -6.94
C GLN A 101 12.13 -8.28 -6.63
N GLY A 102 11.65 -8.98 -7.65
CA GLY A 102 10.78 -10.16 -7.49
C GLY A 102 9.33 -9.84 -7.08
N ALA A 103 8.44 -10.84 -7.21
CA ALA A 103 6.97 -10.73 -7.13
C ALA A 103 6.38 -10.41 -5.73
N HIS A 104 6.97 -9.48 -4.98
CA HIS A 104 6.44 -9.03 -3.70
C HIS A 104 5.71 -7.69 -3.84
N ALA A 105 4.54 -7.77 -4.47
CA ALA A 105 3.47 -6.83 -4.22
C ALA A 105 2.27 -7.61 -3.66
N SER A 106 2.51 -8.46 -2.64
CA SER A 106 1.42 -9.08 -1.90
C SER A 106 0.66 -7.97 -1.20
N SER A 107 -0.52 -7.64 -1.74
CA SER A 107 -1.50 -6.78 -1.10
C SER A 107 -1.67 -7.27 0.34
N ALA A 108 -1.34 -6.43 1.31
CA ALA A 108 -1.67 -6.72 2.70
C ALA A 108 -3.20 -6.70 2.80
N VAL A 109 -3.78 -7.89 2.68
CA VAL A 109 -5.18 -8.17 2.99
C VAL A 109 -5.34 -7.83 4.47
N ILE A 110 -6.15 -6.81 4.77
CA ILE A 110 -6.61 -6.56 6.13
C ILE A 110 -7.62 -7.68 6.38
N ASP A 111 -7.19 -8.70 7.11
CA ASP A 111 -8.05 -9.75 7.64
C ASP A 111 -8.88 -9.10 8.76
N ASP A 112 -10.12 -8.73 8.42
CA ASP A 112 -11.18 -8.38 9.35
C ASP A 112 -12.17 -9.55 9.33
N GLU A 113 -11.87 -10.60 10.09
CA GLU A 113 -12.82 -11.67 10.39
C GLU A 113 -13.09 -11.61 11.89
N ALA A 114 -14.19 -10.95 12.22
CA ALA A 114 -14.90 -11.13 13.47
C ALA A 114 -15.83 -12.34 13.35
N GLU A 115 -15.95 -13.06 14.48
CA GLU A 115 -17.07 -13.94 14.88
C GLU A 115 -16.88 -15.46 14.70
N GLY A 116 -16.93 -16.15 15.85
CA GLY A 116 -17.43 -17.52 15.95
C GLY A 116 -16.58 -18.49 16.78
N ASP A 117 -16.85 -18.60 18.09
CA ASP A 117 -16.62 -19.84 18.86
C ASP A 117 -17.81 -20.00 19.82
N GLU A 118 -18.77 -20.84 19.44
CA GLU A 118 -18.94 -22.24 19.88
C GLU A 118 -19.62 -22.36 21.25
N VAL A 119 -20.93 -22.65 21.22
CA VAL A 119 -21.66 -23.26 22.34
C VAL A 119 -21.91 -24.72 22.04
N ASP A 120 -21.28 -25.56 22.85
CA ASP A 120 -21.23 -27.01 22.82
C ASP A 120 -22.63 -27.66 22.87
N GLY A 121 -22.97 -28.41 21.83
CA GLY A 121 -24.24 -29.12 21.67
C GLY A 121 -24.00 -30.62 21.61
N SER A 122 -24.03 -31.27 22.78
CA SER A 122 -24.00 -32.72 22.94
C SER A 122 -25.14 -33.40 22.14
N GLY A 123 -24.80 -34.40 21.31
CA GLY A 123 -25.76 -35.16 20.52
C GLY A 123 -25.19 -36.52 20.06
N ALA A 124 -25.85 -37.59 20.49
CA ALA A 124 -25.45 -38.99 20.44
C ALA A 124 -25.26 -39.60 19.03
N TYR A 125 -24.38 -40.62 18.95
CA TYR A 125 -24.40 -41.62 17.89
C TYR A 125 -24.65 -43.01 18.47
N ILE A 126 -25.68 -43.64 17.92
CA ILE A 126 -26.10 -45.04 18.09
C ILE A 126 -25.09 -45.99 17.41
N VAL A 127 -24.78 -47.13 18.04
CA VAL A 127 -24.07 -48.25 17.40
C VAL A 127 -25.03 -49.43 17.34
N GLY A 128 -25.28 -49.92 16.13
CA GLY A 128 -26.12 -51.08 15.85
C GLY A 128 -25.30 -52.35 15.61
N LEU A 129 -25.90 -53.45 16.06
CA LEU A 129 -25.57 -54.88 15.93
C LEU A 129 -24.49 -55.45 16.87
#